data_AF-A0A2E7S3S0-F1
#
_entry.id   AF-A0A2E7S3S0-F1
#
_cell.length_a   1.000
_cell.length_b   1.000
_cell.length_c   1.000
_cell.angle_alpha   90.00
_cell.angle_beta   90.00
_cell.angle_gamma   90.00
#
_symmetry.space_group_name_H-M   'P 1'
#
loop_
_entity.id
_entity.type
_entity.pdbx_description
1 polymer ?
#
loop_
_entity_poly.entity_id
_entity_poly.type
_entity_poly.pdbx_seq_one_letter_code
_entity_poly.pdbx_strand_id
1 'polypeptide(L)'
;VSLGQLEQLMLSKINRRHAEDRQRDPRLQARMSSFRTAAGMMKLAPRVLDVSGETRSTLEQYGLVSGDRRSVAWQMLAARRLVEHGVRVVEVVHTGSGANWDSHGDMQQHRTRAGELDRPLAALIGDLELRGMLDTTLVAICTEFGRSPAGTQNEKGRNHHNSAFTCLLAGGGVRAGAIHGQSDQYGNLVASDEVHVHDLHATILHLMGLDHERLTYRFGGRDFRLTDVHGRVVSEIIS
;
A
#
# COMPACT_ATOMS: atom_id res chain seq x y z
N VAL A 1 8.41 -28.47 23.90
CA VAL A 1 7.95 -27.08 24.09
C VAL A 1 9.18 -26.26 24.46
N SER A 2 9.49 -25.18 23.72
CA SER A 2 10.64 -24.32 24.04
C SER A 2 10.34 -23.38 25.20
N LEU A 3 11.38 -22.84 25.86
CA LEU A 3 11.22 -21.85 26.94
C LEU A 3 10.36 -20.66 26.49
N GLY A 4 10.62 -20.12 25.30
CA GLY A 4 9.82 -19.02 24.74
C GLY A 4 8.36 -19.39 24.43
N GLN A 5 8.06 -20.66 24.12
CA GLN A 5 6.67 -21.11 23.98
C GLN A 5 5.95 -21.17 25.34
N LEU A 6 6.64 -21.58 26.41
CA LEU A 6 6.10 -21.57 27.77
C LEU A 6 5.86 -20.13 28.26
N GLU A 7 6.78 -19.22 27.98
CA GLU A 7 6.63 -17.79 28.29
C GLU A 7 5.43 -17.18 27.54
N GLN A 8 5.27 -17.46 26.24
CA GLN A 8 4.10 -16.99 25.48
C GLN A 8 2.78 -17.54 26.05
N LEU A 9 2.73 -18.80 26.48
CA LEU A 9 1.56 -19.40 27.09
C LEU A 9 1.24 -18.77 28.45
N MET A 10 2.25 -18.53 29.29
CA MET A 10 2.10 -17.86 30.57
C MET A 10 1.59 -16.43 30.39
N LEU A 11 2.21 -15.64 29.50
CA LEU A 11 1.77 -14.29 29.17
C LEU A 11 0.33 -14.29 28.61
N SER A 12 -0.01 -15.24 27.74
CA SER A 12 -1.37 -15.36 27.20
C SER A 12 -2.40 -15.65 28.30
N LYS A 13 -2.05 -16.50 29.28
CA LYS A 13 -2.91 -16.80 30.43
C LYS A 13 -3.10 -15.59 31.34
N ILE A 14 -2.02 -14.87 31.64
CA ILE A 14 -2.07 -13.64 32.45
C ILE A 14 -2.91 -12.57 31.74
N ASN A 15 -2.67 -12.34 30.44
CA ASN A 15 -3.41 -11.35 29.67
C ASN A 15 -4.91 -11.69 29.58
N ARG A 16 -5.27 -12.97 29.43
CA ARG A 16 -6.67 -13.41 29.38
C ARG A 16 -7.38 -13.14 30.71
N ARG A 17 -6.75 -13.50 31.82
CA ARG A 17 -7.26 -13.22 33.18
C ARG A 17 -7.38 -11.72 33.44
N HIS A 18 -6.37 -10.95 33.04
CA HIS A 18 -6.38 -9.49 33.15
C HIS A 18 -7.51 -8.83 32.32
N ALA A 19 -7.89 -9.45 31.21
CA ALA A 19 -9.00 -9.02 30.36
C ALA A 19 -10.37 -9.47 30.89
N GLU A 20 -10.47 -10.60 31.60
CA GLU A 20 -11.71 -11.05 32.24
C GLU A 20 -12.18 -10.04 33.30
N ASP A 21 -11.26 -9.47 34.07
CA ASP A 21 -11.54 -8.46 35.11
C ASP A 21 -11.91 -7.07 34.56
N ARG A 22 -11.77 -6.84 33.24
CA ARG A 22 -12.03 -5.55 32.57
C ARG A 22 -13.05 -5.77 31.46
N GLN A 23 -14.33 -5.54 31.76
CA GLN A 23 -15.46 -5.67 30.84
C GLN A 23 -15.09 -5.33 29.39
N ARG A 24 -14.82 -6.36 28.56
CA ARG A 24 -14.52 -6.29 27.12
C ARG A 24 -13.81 -5.00 26.65
N ASP A 25 -12.74 -4.58 27.33
CA ASP A 25 -12.00 -3.37 26.94
C ASP A 25 -11.45 -3.53 25.50
N PRO A 26 -11.98 -2.80 24.51
CA PRO A 26 -11.58 -2.97 23.11
C PRO A 26 -10.11 -2.60 22.89
N ARG A 27 -9.57 -1.67 23.69
CA ARG A 27 -8.18 -1.22 23.57
C ARG A 27 -7.22 -2.31 24.02
N LEU A 28 -7.54 -2.99 25.12
CA LEU A 28 -6.76 -4.13 25.61
C LEU A 28 -6.78 -5.28 24.61
N GLN A 29 -7.96 -5.62 24.07
CA GLN A 29 -8.11 -6.68 23.07
C GLN A 29 -7.33 -6.36 21.79
N ALA A 30 -7.44 -5.12 21.29
CA ALA A 30 -6.68 -4.65 20.12
C ALA A 30 -5.18 -4.80 20.35
N ARG A 31 -4.67 -4.36 21.52
CA ARG A 31 -3.24 -4.45 21.85
C ARG A 31 -2.75 -5.90 21.95
N MET A 32 -3.53 -6.78 22.59
CA MET A 32 -3.23 -8.22 22.65
C MET A 32 -3.24 -8.87 21.27
N SER A 33 -4.11 -8.43 20.37
CA SER A 33 -4.15 -8.90 18.99
C SER A 33 -2.91 -8.44 18.23
N SER A 34 -2.56 -7.15 18.29
CA SER A 34 -1.38 -6.59 17.62
C SER A 34 -0.09 -7.30 18.02
N PHE A 35 0.13 -7.59 19.31
CA PHE A 35 1.32 -8.32 19.75
C PHE A 35 1.36 -9.77 19.26
N ARG A 36 0.20 -10.45 19.21
CA ARG A 36 0.12 -11.80 18.63
C ARG A 36 0.42 -11.80 17.14
N THR A 37 -0.11 -10.82 16.40
CA THR A 37 0.20 -10.62 14.99
C THR A 37 1.69 -10.35 14.78
N ALA A 38 2.28 -9.43 15.55
CA ALA A 38 3.72 -9.12 15.47
C ALA A 38 4.60 -10.36 15.75
N ALA A 39 4.25 -11.15 16.76
CA ALA A 39 4.95 -12.40 17.05
C ALA A 39 4.84 -13.43 15.92
N GLY A 40 3.68 -13.50 15.25
CA GLY A 40 3.51 -14.31 14.04
C GLY A 40 4.38 -13.82 12.88
N MET A 41 4.37 -12.51 12.63
CA MET A 41 5.20 -11.88 11.59
C MET A 41 6.69 -12.16 11.82
N MET A 42 7.20 -12.05 13.05
CA MET A 42 8.61 -12.34 13.35
C MET A 42 9.00 -13.79 13.04
N LYS A 43 8.08 -14.75 13.20
CA LYS A 43 8.33 -16.16 12.85
C LYS A 43 8.32 -16.39 11.34
N LEU A 44 7.46 -15.67 10.62
CA LEU A 44 7.31 -15.82 9.16
C LEU A 44 8.35 -15.02 8.38
N ALA A 45 8.80 -13.87 8.90
CA ALA A 45 9.65 -12.92 8.19
C ALA A 45 10.93 -13.56 7.61
N PRO A 46 11.70 -14.41 8.32
CA PRO A 46 12.90 -15.02 7.72
C PRO A 46 12.60 -15.83 6.46
N ARG A 47 11.48 -16.57 6.44
CA ARG A 47 11.06 -17.39 5.29
C ARG A 47 10.49 -16.55 4.17
N VAL A 48 9.70 -15.52 4.50
CA VAL A 48 9.05 -14.66 3.51
C VAL A 48 10.06 -13.76 2.82
N LEU A 49 11.01 -13.20 3.57
CA LEU A 49 12.05 -12.30 3.05
C LEU A 49 13.21 -13.03 2.36
N ASP A 50 13.30 -14.35 2.52
CA ASP A 50 14.22 -15.19 1.76
C ASP A 50 13.61 -15.56 0.41
N VAL A 51 14.11 -14.92 -0.64
CA VAL A 51 13.70 -15.12 -2.03
C VAL A 51 14.58 -16.13 -2.77
N SER A 52 15.58 -16.74 -2.11
CA SER A 52 16.50 -17.69 -2.75
C SER A 52 15.82 -18.97 -3.25
N GLY A 53 14.64 -19.29 -2.70
CA GLY A 53 13.80 -20.41 -3.14
C GLY A 53 12.88 -20.09 -4.33
N GLU A 54 12.89 -18.87 -4.87
CA GLU A 54 12.08 -18.52 -6.04
C GLU A 54 12.69 -19.07 -7.32
N THR A 55 11.83 -19.33 -8.32
CA THR A 55 12.31 -19.84 -9.60
C THR A 55 13.15 -18.78 -10.31
N ARG A 56 14.11 -19.22 -11.14
CA ARG A 56 14.88 -18.31 -11.98
C ARG A 56 13.98 -17.44 -12.87
N SER A 57 12.92 -18.02 -13.42
CA SER A 57 11.95 -17.29 -14.24
C SER A 57 11.26 -16.18 -13.45
N THR A 58 10.84 -16.44 -12.21
CA THR A 58 10.25 -15.41 -11.33
C THR A 58 11.24 -14.30 -11.03
N LEU A 59 12.48 -14.63 -10.64
CA LEU A 59 13.51 -13.63 -10.37
C LEU A 59 13.78 -12.76 -11.61
N GLU A 60 13.86 -13.39 -12.79
CA GLU A 60 14.03 -12.69 -14.06
C GLU A 60 12.81 -11.82 -14.36
N GLN A 61 11.56 -12.26 -14.18
CA GLN A 61 10.37 -11.44 -14.43
C GLN A 61 10.42 -10.12 -13.63
N TYR A 62 10.73 -10.19 -12.33
CA TYR A 62 10.88 -9.02 -11.47
C TYR A 62 12.15 -8.19 -11.78
N GLY A 63 13.09 -8.71 -12.57
CA GLY A 63 14.36 -8.04 -12.84
C GLY A 63 15.33 -8.06 -11.66
N LEU A 64 15.21 -9.06 -10.79
CA LEU A 64 16.08 -9.23 -9.63
C LEU A 64 17.44 -9.78 -10.02
N VAL A 65 18.49 -9.13 -9.51
CA VAL A 65 19.86 -9.66 -9.55
C VAL A 65 20.15 -10.52 -8.32
N SER A 66 21.00 -11.53 -8.48
CA SER A 66 21.35 -12.44 -7.39
C SER A 66 21.90 -11.67 -6.18
N GLY A 67 21.36 -11.94 -4.99
CA GLY A 67 21.76 -11.28 -3.75
C GLY A 67 21.13 -9.90 -3.50
N ASP A 68 20.27 -9.41 -4.39
CA ASP A 68 19.51 -8.18 -4.16
C ASP A 68 18.51 -8.34 -3.01
N ARG A 69 18.55 -7.40 -2.08
CA ARG A 69 17.70 -7.34 -0.88
C ARG A 69 17.20 -5.93 -0.57
N ARG A 70 17.35 -5.00 -1.51
CA ARG A 70 17.11 -3.56 -1.25
C ARG A 70 16.30 -2.90 -2.35
N SER A 71 16.39 -3.38 -3.59
CA SER A 71 15.63 -2.79 -4.69
C SER A 71 14.12 -2.88 -4.46
N VAL A 72 13.38 -2.01 -5.15
CA VAL A 72 11.92 -2.10 -5.20
C VAL A 72 11.47 -3.44 -5.81
N ALA A 73 12.26 -4.04 -6.69
CA ALA A 73 12.01 -5.36 -7.24
C ALA A 73 11.98 -6.44 -6.15
N TRP A 74 12.96 -6.42 -5.25
CA TRP A 74 13.00 -7.33 -4.11
C TRP A 74 11.82 -7.07 -3.17
N GLN A 75 11.51 -5.81 -2.90
CA GLN A 75 10.41 -5.43 -2.02
C GLN A 75 9.06 -5.89 -2.57
N MET A 76 8.81 -5.79 -3.88
CA MET A 76 7.57 -6.26 -4.51
C MET A 76 7.45 -7.79 -4.50
N LEU A 77 8.54 -8.52 -4.76
CA LEU A 77 8.53 -9.98 -4.64
C LEU A 77 8.28 -10.42 -3.18
N ALA A 78 8.92 -9.74 -2.22
CA ALA A 78 8.66 -9.95 -0.80
C ALA A 78 7.20 -9.62 -0.44
N ALA A 79 6.63 -8.55 -1.02
CA ALA A 79 5.24 -8.18 -0.83
C ALA A 79 4.28 -9.28 -1.33
N ARG A 80 4.50 -9.81 -2.54
CA ARG A 80 3.74 -10.96 -3.04
C ARG A 80 3.79 -12.12 -2.05
N ARG A 81 4.99 -12.48 -1.57
CA ARG A 81 5.18 -13.57 -0.60
C ARG A 81 4.51 -13.28 0.75
N LEU A 82 4.48 -12.02 1.21
CA LEU A 82 3.75 -11.62 2.41
C LEU A 82 2.24 -11.83 2.23
N VAL A 83 1.69 -11.43 1.08
CA VAL A 83 0.26 -11.62 0.76
C VAL A 83 -0.07 -13.12 0.70
N GLU A 84 0.78 -13.95 0.08
CA GLU A 84 0.62 -15.42 0.06
C GLU A 84 0.54 -16.05 1.46
N HIS A 85 1.20 -15.43 2.44
CA HIS A 85 1.21 -15.88 3.83
C HIS A 85 0.14 -15.18 4.69
N GLY A 86 -0.82 -14.50 4.07
CA GLY A 86 -2.00 -13.92 4.74
C GLY A 86 -1.75 -12.57 5.40
N VAL A 87 -0.67 -11.86 5.03
CA VAL A 87 -0.48 -10.47 5.46
C VAL A 87 -1.50 -9.58 4.75
N ARG A 88 -2.34 -8.90 5.54
CA ARG A 88 -3.52 -8.17 5.04
C ARG A 88 -3.21 -6.82 4.40
N VAL A 89 -2.11 -6.18 4.81
CA VAL A 89 -1.67 -4.87 4.32
C VAL A 89 -0.16 -4.90 4.21
N VAL A 90 0.37 -4.57 3.04
CA VAL A 90 1.79 -4.45 2.78
C VAL A 90 2.04 -3.10 2.15
N GLU A 91 2.97 -2.33 2.71
CA GLU A 91 3.42 -1.07 2.16
C GLU A 91 4.81 -1.27 1.56
N VAL A 92 4.97 -0.88 0.30
CA VAL A 92 6.26 -0.89 -0.41
C VAL A 92 6.68 0.56 -0.61
N VAL A 93 7.84 0.92 -0.08
CA VAL A 93 8.36 2.29 -0.16
C VAL A 93 9.52 2.31 -1.14
N HIS A 94 9.28 2.91 -2.31
CA HIS A 94 10.31 3.09 -3.31
C HIS A 94 11.09 4.37 -3.03
N THR A 95 12.37 4.22 -2.69
CA THR A 95 13.33 5.28 -2.30
C THR A 95 13.08 5.88 -0.91
N GLY A 96 14.07 6.60 -0.38
CA GLY A 96 14.02 7.25 0.93
C GLY A 96 14.00 8.78 0.81
N SER A 97 14.61 9.47 1.78
CA SER A 97 14.72 10.94 1.74
C SER A 97 15.69 11.48 0.67
N GLY A 98 16.52 10.62 0.08
CA GLY A 98 17.50 11.00 -0.94
C GLY A 98 17.28 10.24 -2.25
N ALA A 99 17.51 10.94 -3.37
CA ALA A 99 17.34 10.43 -4.73
C ALA A 99 15.95 9.80 -4.95
N ASN A 100 14.89 10.53 -4.60
CA ASN A 100 13.51 10.08 -4.62
C ASN A 100 12.72 10.67 -5.80
N TRP A 101 11.39 10.68 -5.71
CA TRP A 101 10.49 11.21 -6.72
C TRP A 101 10.37 12.75 -6.69
N ASP A 102 11.10 13.46 -5.83
CA ASP A 102 11.05 14.92 -5.71
C ASP A 102 12.06 15.63 -6.63
N SER A 103 11.76 15.62 -7.93
CA SER A 103 12.68 16.08 -8.97
C SER A 103 12.60 17.59 -9.25
N HIS A 104 12.91 18.43 -8.25
CA HIS A 104 13.01 19.90 -8.42
C HIS A 104 14.19 20.32 -9.30
N GLY A 105 15.30 19.56 -9.28
CA GLY A 105 16.50 19.89 -10.04
C GLY A 105 16.45 19.47 -11.51
N ASP A 106 15.93 18.26 -11.80
CA ASP A 106 15.86 17.71 -13.16
C ASP A 106 14.80 16.61 -13.29
N MET A 107 13.80 16.81 -14.14
CA MET A 107 12.76 15.82 -14.41
C MET A 107 13.26 14.52 -15.03
N GLN A 108 14.45 14.49 -15.65
CA GLN A 108 15.02 13.25 -16.17
C GLN A 108 15.30 12.21 -15.08
N GLN A 109 15.42 12.63 -13.81
CA GLN A 109 15.55 11.71 -12.68
C GLN A 109 14.33 10.78 -12.53
N HIS A 110 13.12 11.23 -12.91
CA HIS A 110 11.92 10.38 -12.93
C HIS A 110 12.06 9.21 -13.89
N ARG A 111 12.81 9.34 -14.99
CA ARG A 111 12.94 8.25 -15.98
C ARG A 111 13.62 7.02 -15.36
N THR A 112 14.65 7.25 -14.55
CA THR A 112 15.31 6.18 -13.81
C THR A 112 14.35 5.57 -12.78
N ARG A 113 13.64 6.40 -12.02
CA ARG A 113 12.68 5.92 -11.00
C ARG A 113 11.52 5.12 -11.59
N ALA A 114 10.94 5.62 -12.68
CA ALA A 114 9.92 4.89 -13.43
C ALA A 114 10.46 3.57 -13.96
N GLY A 115 11.67 3.54 -14.52
CA GLY A 115 12.29 2.30 -14.99
C GLY A 115 12.58 1.27 -13.89
N GLU A 116 12.89 1.73 -12.67
CA GLU A 116 13.05 0.85 -11.50
C GLU A 116 11.72 0.22 -11.06
N LEU A 117 10.60 0.93 -11.24
CA LEU A 117 9.27 0.49 -10.79
C LEU A 117 8.52 -0.34 -11.84
N ASP A 118 8.66 0.01 -13.13
CA ASP A 118 7.84 -0.48 -14.24
C ASP A 118 7.81 -2.01 -14.35
N ARG A 119 8.99 -2.63 -14.51
CA ARG A 119 9.11 -4.08 -14.64
C ARG A 119 8.66 -4.84 -13.38
N PRO A 120 9.14 -4.51 -12.16
CA PRO A 120 8.69 -5.20 -10.97
C PRO A 120 7.20 -5.09 -10.68
N LEU A 121 6.61 -3.93 -10.99
CA LEU A 121 5.18 -3.72 -10.81
C LEU A 121 4.36 -4.62 -11.74
N ALA A 122 4.73 -4.65 -13.02
CA ALA A 122 4.10 -5.55 -13.98
C ALA A 122 4.24 -7.01 -13.56
N ALA A 123 5.42 -7.39 -13.06
CA ALA A 123 5.67 -8.74 -12.53
C ALA A 123 4.80 -9.05 -11.31
N LEU A 124 4.63 -8.11 -10.36
CA LEU A 124 3.78 -8.29 -9.19
C LEU A 124 2.32 -8.54 -9.58
N ILE A 125 1.76 -7.70 -10.46
CA ILE A 125 0.36 -7.84 -10.89
C ILE A 125 0.17 -9.17 -11.62
N GLY A 126 1.06 -9.52 -12.56
CA GLY A 126 0.98 -10.78 -13.30
C GLY A 126 1.20 -12.02 -12.42
N ASP A 127 2.10 -11.97 -11.44
CA ASP A 127 2.35 -13.08 -10.52
C ASP A 127 1.17 -13.28 -9.55
N LEU A 128 0.50 -12.20 -9.12
CA LEU A 128 -0.77 -12.30 -8.37
C LEU A 128 -1.88 -12.92 -9.21
N GLU A 129 -1.98 -12.55 -10.50
CA GLU A 129 -2.97 -13.12 -11.43
C GLU A 129 -2.73 -14.61 -11.66
N LEU A 130 -1.49 -15.00 -11.99
CA LEU A 130 -1.10 -16.39 -12.22
C LEU A 130 -1.37 -17.30 -11.02
N ARG A 131 -1.38 -16.73 -9.80
CA ARG A 131 -1.65 -17.44 -8.55
C ARG A 131 -3.12 -17.40 -8.13
N GLY A 132 -3.99 -16.75 -8.90
CA GLY A 132 -5.40 -16.56 -8.56
C GLY A 132 -5.62 -15.66 -7.34
N MET A 133 -4.67 -14.78 -7.03
CA MET A 133 -4.70 -13.89 -5.87
C MET A 133 -5.10 -12.46 -6.22
N LEU A 134 -5.04 -12.07 -7.49
CA LEU A 134 -5.33 -10.70 -7.94
C LEU A 134 -6.78 -10.30 -7.62
N ASP A 135 -7.74 -11.22 -7.76
CA ASP A 135 -9.16 -10.96 -7.45
C ASP A 135 -9.40 -10.62 -5.98
N THR A 136 -8.54 -11.12 -5.08
CA THR A 136 -8.63 -10.91 -3.63
C THR A 136 -7.61 -9.91 -3.10
N THR A 137 -6.75 -9.35 -3.96
CA THR A 137 -5.66 -8.46 -3.58
C THR A 137 -5.77 -7.14 -4.33
N LEU A 138 -6.03 -6.06 -3.61
CA LEU A 138 -5.94 -4.71 -4.16
C LEU A 138 -4.48 -4.25 -4.17
N VAL A 139 -3.94 -3.97 -5.36
CA VAL A 139 -2.68 -3.25 -5.56
C VAL A 139 -3.02 -1.79 -5.78
N ALA A 140 -2.57 -0.92 -4.88
CA ALA A 140 -2.77 0.52 -4.97
C ALA A 140 -1.42 1.24 -5.08
N ILE A 141 -1.28 2.07 -6.11
CA ILE A 141 -0.12 2.94 -6.32
C ILE A 141 -0.63 4.36 -6.29
N CYS A 142 -0.23 5.06 -5.25
CA CYS A 142 -0.62 6.43 -5.00
C CYS A 142 0.62 7.25 -4.64
N THR A 143 0.56 8.55 -4.89
CA THR A 143 1.55 9.53 -4.43
C THR A 143 0.84 10.63 -3.65
N GLU A 144 1.58 11.41 -2.88
CA GLU A 144 1.01 12.57 -2.17
C GLU A 144 0.63 13.71 -3.13
N PHE A 145 1.33 13.82 -4.25
CA PHE A 145 1.15 14.81 -5.30
C PHE A 145 1.87 14.39 -6.59
N GLY A 146 1.59 15.09 -7.68
CA GLY A 146 2.32 15.01 -8.96
C GLY A 146 3.40 16.09 -9.11
N ARG A 147 3.75 16.39 -10.37
CA ARG A 147 4.69 17.45 -10.78
C ARG A 147 4.02 18.46 -11.68
N SER A 148 4.30 19.74 -11.48
CA SER A 148 3.68 20.82 -12.24
C SER A 148 3.93 20.64 -13.74
N PRO A 149 2.95 20.89 -14.62
CA PRO A 149 3.16 20.68 -16.05
C PRO A 149 4.23 21.61 -16.64
N ALA A 150 4.38 22.80 -16.05
CA ALA A 150 5.44 23.76 -16.38
C ALA A 150 6.64 23.64 -15.42
N GLY A 151 7.84 23.90 -15.95
CA GLY A 151 9.07 24.02 -15.16
C GLY A 151 9.22 25.39 -14.50
N THR A 152 10.21 25.52 -13.62
CA THR A 152 10.63 26.81 -13.05
C THR A 152 11.57 27.52 -14.03
N GLN A 153 11.69 28.86 -13.96
CA GLN A 153 12.38 29.66 -14.98
C GLN A 153 13.85 29.27 -15.21
N ASN A 154 14.51 28.57 -14.28
CA ASN A 154 15.94 28.27 -14.33
C ASN A 154 16.30 26.81 -14.00
N GLU A 155 15.33 25.91 -13.85
CA GLU A 155 15.61 24.51 -13.50
C GLU A 155 15.01 23.56 -14.54
N LYS A 156 15.62 22.38 -14.69
CA LYS A 156 15.09 21.31 -15.53
C LYS A 156 14.01 20.49 -14.82
N GLY A 157 13.78 20.76 -13.54
CA GLY A 157 12.79 20.11 -12.71
C GLY A 157 11.44 20.83 -12.67
N ARG A 158 10.58 20.35 -11.78
CA ARG A 158 9.18 20.81 -11.62
C ARG A 158 8.77 20.83 -10.16
N ASN A 159 7.84 21.73 -9.84
CA ASN A 159 7.31 21.92 -8.48
C ASN A 159 6.26 20.88 -8.09
N HIS A 160 5.90 20.92 -6.81
CA HIS A 160 4.78 20.17 -6.23
C HIS A 160 3.46 20.54 -6.89
N HIS A 161 2.67 19.52 -7.24
CA HIS A 161 1.41 19.71 -7.96
C HIS A 161 0.34 18.76 -7.45
N ASN A 162 -0.48 19.26 -6.54
CA ASN A 162 -1.60 18.53 -5.95
C ASN A 162 -2.92 18.77 -6.70
N SER A 163 -2.96 19.68 -7.68
CA SER A 163 -4.20 20.03 -8.38
C SER A 163 -4.65 19.00 -9.41
N ALA A 164 -3.73 18.21 -9.96
CA ALA A 164 -4.05 17.10 -10.86
C ALA A 164 -2.91 16.07 -10.87
N PHE A 165 -3.20 14.82 -10.51
CA PHE A 165 -2.24 13.71 -10.57
C PHE A 165 -2.99 12.38 -10.70
N THR A 166 -2.26 11.31 -10.96
CA THR A 166 -2.84 9.99 -11.26
C THR A 166 -2.48 8.99 -10.18
N CYS A 167 -3.44 8.16 -9.80
CA CYS A 167 -3.23 6.96 -9.01
C CYS A 167 -3.59 5.73 -9.86
N LEU A 168 -2.98 4.59 -9.56
CA LEU A 168 -3.25 3.32 -10.24
C LEU A 168 -3.77 2.32 -9.22
N LEU A 169 -4.89 1.68 -9.56
CA LEU A 169 -5.46 0.56 -8.80
C LEU A 169 -5.53 -0.68 -9.70
N ALA A 170 -5.25 -1.85 -9.14
CA ALA A 170 -5.38 -3.13 -9.85
C ALA A 170 -5.83 -4.24 -8.88
N GLY A 171 -6.63 -5.19 -9.38
CA GLY A 171 -7.15 -6.31 -8.60
C GLY A 171 -8.19 -5.89 -7.55
N GLY A 172 -8.56 -6.83 -6.68
CA GLY A 172 -9.44 -6.57 -5.53
C GLY A 172 -10.82 -6.02 -5.87
N GLY A 173 -11.38 -6.32 -7.04
CA GLY A 173 -12.67 -5.80 -7.51
C GLY A 173 -12.62 -4.49 -8.31
N VAL A 174 -11.42 -4.02 -8.67
CA VAL A 174 -11.27 -2.88 -9.60
C VAL A 174 -11.59 -3.33 -11.03
N ARG A 175 -12.37 -2.54 -11.75
CA ARG A 175 -12.71 -2.78 -13.16
C ARG A 175 -11.48 -2.64 -14.06
N ALA A 176 -11.06 -3.75 -14.68
CA ALA A 176 -9.90 -3.76 -15.57
C ALA A 176 -10.06 -2.80 -16.75
N GLY A 177 -8.98 -2.08 -17.10
CA GLY A 177 -8.95 -1.14 -18.21
C GLY A 177 -9.75 0.15 -18.01
N ALA A 178 -10.31 0.38 -16.82
CA ALA A 178 -11.01 1.62 -16.51
C ALA A 178 -10.04 2.81 -16.47
N ILE A 179 -10.47 3.91 -17.08
CA ILE A 179 -9.85 5.24 -16.96
C ILE A 179 -10.95 6.16 -16.44
N HIS A 180 -10.66 6.91 -15.38
CA HIS A 180 -11.61 7.81 -14.75
C HIS A 180 -10.90 9.11 -14.36
N GLY A 181 -11.59 10.24 -14.57
CA GLY A 181 -10.99 11.55 -14.52
C GLY A 181 -10.28 11.95 -15.81
N GLN A 182 -10.31 13.24 -16.12
CA GLN A 182 -9.57 13.81 -17.23
C GLN A 182 -8.91 15.11 -16.78
N SER A 183 -7.62 15.31 -17.10
CA SER A 183 -6.96 16.61 -16.90
C SER A 183 -7.29 17.58 -18.03
N ASP A 184 -7.09 18.87 -17.81
CA ASP A 184 -7.08 19.85 -18.89
C ASP A 184 -5.97 19.55 -19.92
N GLN A 185 -6.01 20.26 -21.05
CA GLN A 185 -5.06 20.08 -22.16
C GLN A 185 -3.60 20.36 -21.79
N TYR A 186 -3.36 20.99 -20.64
CA TYR A 186 -2.03 21.30 -20.14
C TYR A 186 -1.58 20.35 -19.01
N GLY A 187 -2.48 19.49 -18.51
CA GLY A 187 -2.24 18.68 -17.32
C GLY A 187 -2.19 19.49 -16.02
N ASN A 188 -2.78 20.69 -15.99
CA ASN A 188 -2.69 21.59 -14.85
C ASN A 188 -3.83 21.36 -13.84
N LEU A 189 -5.06 21.27 -14.31
CA LEU A 189 -6.25 21.04 -13.49
C LEU A 189 -7.01 19.80 -13.96
N VAL A 190 -7.94 19.33 -13.12
CA VAL A 190 -8.94 18.34 -13.54
C VAL A 190 -10.01 19.03 -14.37
N ALA A 191 -10.27 18.51 -15.57
CA ALA A 191 -11.28 19.01 -16.50
C ALA A 191 -12.64 18.33 -16.31
N SER A 192 -12.66 17.03 -15.99
CA SER A 192 -13.89 16.28 -15.71
C SER A 192 -13.65 15.10 -14.77
N ASP A 193 -14.74 14.63 -14.16
CA ASP A 193 -14.80 13.40 -13.35
C ASP A 193 -13.75 13.37 -12.24
N GLU A 194 -13.68 14.48 -11.49
CA GLU A 194 -12.73 14.63 -10.39
C GLU A 194 -12.97 13.58 -9.30
N VAL A 195 -11.86 13.01 -8.82
CA VAL A 195 -11.81 12.14 -7.65
C VAL A 195 -10.99 12.85 -6.60
N HIS A 196 -11.64 13.28 -5.53
CA HIS A 196 -10.91 13.85 -4.40
C HIS A 196 -10.16 12.74 -3.65
N VAL A 197 -9.08 13.09 -2.93
CA VAL A 197 -8.32 12.12 -2.12
C VAL A 197 -9.20 11.37 -1.11
N HIS A 198 -10.25 12.02 -0.60
CA HIS A 198 -11.24 11.38 0.28
C HIS A 198 -12.05 10.30 -0.44
N ASP A 199 -12.41 10.52 -1.71
CA ASP A 199 -13.16 9.57 -2.53
C ASP A 199 -12.29 8.36 -2.90
N LEU A 200 -11.01 8.59 -3.22
CA LEU A 200 -10.04 7.52 -3.47
C LEU A 200 -9.91 6.61 -2.24
N HIS A 201 -9.72 7.19 -1.05
CA HIS A 201 -9.58 6.40 0.18
C HIS A 201 -10.90 5.73 0.59
N ALA A 202 -12.05 6.37 0.38
CA ALA A 202 -13.35 5.73 0.57
C ALA A 202 -13.51 4.50 -0.33
N THR A 203 -13.07 4.62 -1.59
CA THR A 203 -13.10 3.52 -2.57
C THR A 203 -12.16 2.38 -2.20
N ILE A 204 -10.92 2.68 -1.77
CA ILE A 204 -9.98 1.66 -1.28
C ILE A 204 -10.57 0.91 -0.07
N LEU A 205 -11.13 1.64 0.91
CA LEU A 205 -11.77 1.01 2.07
C LEU A 205 -12.96 0.13 1.66
N HIS A 206 -13.77 0.59 0.71
CA HIS A 206 -14.88 -0.19 0.18
C HIS A 206 -14.41 -1.50 -0.47
N LEU A 207 -13.37 -1.45 -1.31
CA LEU A 207 -12.75 -2.64 -1.94
C LEU A 207 -12.13 -3.59 -0.91
N MET A 208 -11.71 -3.07 0.24
CA MET A 208 -11.27 -3.88 1.39
C MET A 208 -12.43 -4.47 2.22
N GLY A 209 -13.70 -4.25 1.81
CA GLY A 209 -14.89 -4.69 2.52
C GLY A 209 -15.21 -3.87 3.76
N LEU A 210 -14.69 -2.63 3.86
CA LEU A 210 -14.90 -1.73 4.98
C LEU A 210 -15.84 -0.59 4.59
N ASP A 211 -16.82 -0.33 5.46
CA ASP A 211 -17.63 0.88 5.40
C ASP A 211 -16.84 2.05 6.02
N HIS A 212 -16.42 3.00 5.18
CA HIS A 212 -15.58 4.13 5.60
C HIS A 212 -16.29 5.07 6.59
N GLU A 213 -17.62 5.08 6.63
CA GLU A 213 -18.40 5.94 7.53
C GLU A 213 -18.50 5.36 8.94
N ARG A 214 -18.37 4.04 9.07
CA ARG A 214 -18.43 3.33 10.36
C ARG A 214 -17.13 3.39 11.15
N LEU A 215 -16.02 3.76 10.51
CA LEU A 215 -14.70 3.93 11.14
C LEU A 215 -14.55 5.31 11.79
N THR A 216 -15.59 5.75 12.50
CA THR A 216 -15.66 7.07 13.13
C THR A 216 -15.32 7.00 14.62
N TYR A 217 -14.46 7.90 15.10
CA TYR A 217 -14.10 8.04 16.51
C TYR A 217 -14.09 9.51 16.95
N ARG A 218 -14.55 9.77 18.18
CA ARG A 218 -14.57 11.12 18.75
C ARG A 218 -13.21 11.45 19.37
N PHE A 219 -12.58 12.54 18.92
CA PHE A 219 -11.34 13.07 19.49
C PHE A 219 -11.38 14.60 19.48
N GLY A 220 -10.90 15.26 20.54
CA GLY A 220 -10.85 16.73 20.59
C GLY A 220 -12.18 17.45 20.33
N GLY A 221 -13.33 16.82 20.63
CA GLY A 221 -14.67 17.39 20.41
C GLY A 221 -15.30 17.13 19.03
N ARG A 222 -14.54 16.59 18.07
CA ARG A 222 -14.99 16.32 16.70
C ARG A 222 -14.96 14.82 16.36
N ASP A 223 -15.87 14.40 15.50
CA ASP A 223 -15.84 13.06 14.92
C ASP A 223 -14.77 12.99 13.83
N PHE A 224 -13.83 12.06 13.97
CA PHE A 224 -12.80 11.75 12.98
C PHE A 224 -13.14 10.43 12.31
N ARG A 225 -13.06 10.39 10.98
CA ARG A 225 -12.98 9.15 10.19
C ARG A 225 -11.77 9.21 9.27
N LEU A 226 -11.34 8.07 8.72
CA LEU A 226 -10.15 7.99 7.84
C LEU A 226 -10.27 8.87 6.59
N THR A 227 -11.49 9.16 6.17
CA THR A 227 -11.84 10.00 5.02
C THR A 227 -12.26 11.42 5.44
N ASP A 228 -12.03 11.80 6.71
CA ASP A 228 -12.60 12.98 7.37
C ASP A 228 -14.12 13.08 7.12
N VAL A 229 -14.81 14.21 7.25
CA VAL A 229 -16.28 14.28 6.99
C VAL A 229 -16.68 14.21 5.50
N HIS A 230 -15.81 13.70 4.62
CA HIS A 230 -15.99 13.65 3.17
C HIS A 230 -15.81 12.23 2.59
N GLY A 231 -15.86 12.09 1.27
CA GLY A 231 -15.63 10.85 0.56
C GLY A 231 -16.92 10.20 0.07
N ARG A 232 -16.97 9.89 -1.22
CA ARG A 232 -17.90 8.95 -1.84
C ARG A 232 -17.13 7.77 -2.44
N VAL A 233 -17.76 6.62 -2.53
CA VAL A 233 -17.21 5.50 -3.29
C VAL A 233 -17.34 5.81 -4.78
N VAL A 234 -16.23 5.69 -5.52
CA VAL A 234 -16.18 5.86 -6.98
C VAL A 234 -16.61 4.55 -7.63
N SER A 235 -17.92 4.31 -7.67
CA SER A 235 -18.52 3.10 -8.25
C SER A 235 -18.15 2.84 -9.72
N GLU A 236 -17.78 3.90 -10.45
CA GLU A 236 -17.46 3.91 -11.87
C GLU A 236 -16.20 3.08 -12.20
N ILE A 237 -15.35 2.81 -11.20
CA ILE A 237 -14.11 2.02 -11.36
C ILE A 237 -14.17 0.64 -10.69
N ILE A 238 -15.33 0.22 -10.20
CA ILE A 238 -15.54 -1.07 -9.52
C ILE A 238 -16.24 -2.04 -10.48
N SER A 239 -15.91 -3.34 -10.37
CA SER A 239 -16.49 -4.45 -11.16
C SER A 239 -17.83 -4.93 -10.65
#